data_AF-A0A433B891-F1
#
_entry.id   AF-A0A433B891-F1
#
_cell.length_a   1.000
_cell.length_b   1.000
_cell.length_c   1.000
_cell.angle_alpha   90.00
_cell.angle_beta   90.00
_cell.angle_gamma   90.00
#
_symmetry.space_group_name_H-M   'P 1'
#
loop_
_entity.id
_entity.type
_entity.pdbx_description
1 polymer ?
#
loop_
_entity_poly.entity_id
_entity_poly.type
_entity_poly.pdbx_seq_one_letter_code
_entity_poly.pdbx_strand_id
1 'polypeptide(L)'
;MGMLRIATFAAVAIALLPSDREQQQRLYERAGSTAQWVVTFCDRNSAACAKGSEYWSLFVAKAEFGAKLAYDMMREREASGLATSSLNLDQSKGRVAPALLERDSGTLTPLDKEPDWRGKHLTKNGV
;
A
#
# COMPACT_ATOMS: atom_id res chain seq x y z
N MET A 1 11.66 6.36 4.80
CA MET A 1 11.49 6.32 3.33
C MET A 1 10.03 6.31 2.85
N GLY A 2 9.05 5.73 3.58
CA GLY A 2 7.66 5.66 3.10
C GLY A 2 6.89 6.99 3.11
N MET A 3 6.94 7.75 4.22
CA MET A 3 6.20 9.01 4.37
C MET A 3 6.65 10.11 3.41
N LEU A 4 7.96 10.19 3.14
CA LEU A 4 8.50 11.14 2.15
C LEU A 4 7.92 10.89 0.76
N ARG A 5 7.77 9.62 0.33
CA ARG A 5 7.17 9.30 -0.97
C ARG A 5 5.70 9.70 -1.03
N ILE A 6 4.93 9.40 0.02
CA ILE A 6 3.51 9.79 0.10
C ILE A 6 3.37 11.31 0.04
N ALA A 7 4.19 12.04 0.78
CA ALA A 7 4.22 13.50 0.76
C ALA A 7 4.59 14.04 -0.63
N THR A 8 5.56 13.42 -1.33
CA THR A 8 5.91 13.81 -2.69
C THR A 8 4.73 13.61 -3.65
N PHE A 9 4.04 12.47 -3.60
CA PHE A 9 2.88 12.23 -4.46
C PHE A 9 1.72 13.18 -4.14
N ALA A 10 1.46 13.46 -2.86
CA ALA A 10 0.45 14.42 -2.45
C ALA A 10 0.78 15.84 -2.94
N ALA A 11 2.04 16.26 -2.82
CA ALA A 11 2.48 17.57 -3.30
C ALA A 11 2.36 17.68 -4.83
N VAL A 12 2.74 16.64 -5.58
CA VAL A 12 2.56 16.60 -7.04
C VAL A 12 1.07 16.66 -7.41
N ALA A 13 0.21 15.93 -6.71
CA ALA A 13 -1.23 15.97 -6.95
C ALA A 13 -1.80 17.39 -6.75
N ILE A 14 -1.43 18.05 -5.63
CA ILE A 14 -1.86 19.42 -5.34
C ILE A 14 -1.29 20.42 -6.37
N ALA A 15 -0.03 20.25 -6.78
CA ALA A 15 0.59 21.12 -7.79
C ALA A 15 -0.06 21.00 -9.18
N LEU A 16 -0.68 19.85 -9.48
CA LEU A 16 -1.43 19.64 -10.71
C LEU A 16 -2.84 20.21 -10.67
N LEU A 17 -3.35 20.62 -9.50
CA LEU A 17 -4.66 21.26 -9.43
C LEU A 17 -4.57 22.68 -10.01
N PRO A 18 -5.44 23.05 -10.95
CA PRO A 18 -5.44 24.38 -11.53
C PRO A 18 -5.85 25.41 -10.46
N SER A 19 -4.98 26.40 -10.21
CA SER A 19 -5.25 27.51 -9.29
C SER A 19 -6.08 28.64 -9.91
N ASP A 20 -6.13 28.70 -11.25
CA ASP A 20 -6.84 29.74 -12.00
C ASP A 20 -8.32 29.37 -12.25
N ARG A 21 -9.22 30.33 -12.05
CA ARG A 21 -10.67 30.21 -12.26
C ARG A 21 -11.02 29.79 -13.70
N GLU A 22 -10.29 30.28 -14.70
CA GLU A 22 -10.54 29.90 -16.10
C GLU A 22 -10.08 28.47 -16.42
N GLN A 23 -8.97 28.04 -15.80
CA GLN A 23 -8.48 26.67 -15.96
C GLN A 23 -9.38 25.67 -15.23
N GLN A 24 -9.92 26.08 -14.07
CA GLN A 24 -10.92 25.30 -13.35
C GLN A 24 -12.19 25.09 -14.19
N GLN A 25 -12.72 26.13 -14.83
CA GLN A 25 -13.89 26.00 -15.70
C GLN A 25 -13.66 25.02 -16.86
N ARG A 26 -12.52 25.11 -17.54
CA ARG A 26 -12.14 24.15 -18.60
C ARG A 26 -11.97 22.72 -18.07
N LEU A 27 -11.50 22.57 -16.83
CA LEU A 27 -11.42 21.26 -16.16
C LEU A 27 -12.82 20.70 -15.87
N TYR A 28 -13.74 21.54 -15.39
CA TYR A 28 -15.13 21.17 -15.13
C TYR A 28 -15.88 20.79 -16.41
N GLU A 29 -15.68 21.53 -17.51
CA GLU A 29 -16.25 21.19 -18.81
C GLU A 29 -15.75 19.81 -19.31
N ARG A 30 -14.44 19.55 -19.19
CA ARG A 30 -13.85 18.24 -19.53
C ARG A 30 -14.29 17.12 -18.60
N ALA A 31 -14.46 17.42 -17.32
CA ALA A 31 -15.01 16.46 -16.36
C ALA A 31 -16.47 16.14 -16.70
N GLY A 32 -17.26 17.15 -17.08
CA GLY A 32 -18.64 17.00 -17.50
C GLY A 32 -18.79 16.15 -18.77
N SER A 33 -17.95 16.38 -19.79
CA SER A 33 -17.97 15.56 -21.01
C SER A 33 -17.56 14.11 -20.74
N THR A 34 -16.60 13.91 -19.82
CA THR A 34 -16.19 12.57 -19.40
C THR A 34 -17.30 11.86 -18.62
N ALA A 35 -17.98 12.57 -17.70
CA ALA A 35 -19.12 12.02 -16.97
C ALA A 35 -20.23 11.58 -17.93
N GLN A 36 -20.54 12.40 -18.93
CA GLN A 36 -21.52 12.06 -19.95
C GLN A 36 -21.14 10.80 -20.74
N TRP A 37 -19.86 10.64 -21.07
CA TRP A 37 -19.36 9.43 -21.72
C TRP A 37 -19.51 8.19 -20.83
N VAL A 38 -19.17 8.29 -19.54
CA VAL A 38 -19.32 7.18 -18.58
C VAL A 38 -20.78 6.76 -18.46
N VAL A 39 -21.70 7.73 -18.32
CA VAL A 39 -23.14 7.45 -18.26
C VAL A 39 -23.61 6.72 -19.52
N THR A 40 -23.22 7.22 -20.70
CA THR A 40 -23.59 6.60 -21.99
C THR A 40 -22.96 5.20 -22.14
N PHE A 41 -21.74 5.00 -21.64
CA PHE A 41 -21.09 3.69 -21.65
C PHE A 41 -21.83 2.69 -20.76
N CYS A 42 -22.23 3.11 -19.56
CA CYS A 42 -22.98 2.27 -18.62
C CYS A 42 -24.38 1.92 -19.13
N ASP A 43 -25.04 2.83 -19.84
CA ASP A 43 -26.31 2.56 -20.51
C ASP A 43 -26.16 1.43 -21.56
N ARG A 44 -25.08 1.47 -22.35
CA ARG A 44 -24.79 0.47 -23.38
C ARG A 44 -24.17 -0.83 -22.84
N ASN A 45 -23.53 -0.79 -21.67
CA ASN A 45 -22.78 -1.91 -21.10
C ASN A 45 -23.16 -2.10 -19.62
N SER A 46 -24.45 -2.32 -19.36
CA SER A 46 -25.00 -2.42 -18.00
C SER A 46 -24.33 -3.49 -17.14
N ALA A 47 -23.99 -4.66 -17.71
CA ALA A 47 -23.31 -5.74 -17.00
C ALA A 47 -21.90 -5.35 -16.51
N ALA A 48 -21.13 -4.65 -17.34
CA ALA A 48 -19.79 -4.19 -16.98
C ALA A 48 -19.85 -3.12 -15.89
N CYS A 49 -20.81 -2.21 -15.98
CA CYS A 49 -21.01 -1.16 -14.99
C CYS A 49 -21.50 -1.73 -13.64
N ALA A 50 -22.40 -2.73 -13.65
CA ALA A 50 -22.82 -3.45 -12.45
C ALA A 50 -21.65 -4.14 -11.74
N LYS A 51 -20.83 -4.89 -12.49
CA LYS A 51 -19.61 -5.51 -11.96
C LYS A 51 -18.60 -4.47 -11.45
N GLY A 52 -18.42 -3.37 -12.20
CA GLY A 52 -17.57 -2.26 -11.77
C GLY A 52 -18.02 -1.66 -10.44
N SER A 53 -19.32 -1.46 -10.24
CA SER A 53 -19.88 -0.95 -8.98
C SER A 53 -19.66 -1.91 -7.81
N GLU A 54 -19.76 -3.22 -8.04
CA GLU A 54 -19.49 -4.26 -7.04
C GLU A 54 -18.02 -4.19 -6.59
N TYR A 55 -17.06 -4.18 -7.52
CA TYR A 55 -15.64 -4.08 -7.17
C TYR A 55 -15.27 -2.73 -6.55
N TRP A 56 -15.89 -1.64 -7.02
CA TRP A 56 -15.67 -0.31 -6.45
C TRP A 56 -16.11 -0.24 -4.99
N SER A 57 -17.28 -0.79 -4.65
CA SER A 57 -17.75 -0.81 -3.26
C SER A 57 -16.81 -1.59 -2.33
N LEU A 58 -16.30 -2.75 -2.78
CA LEU A 58 -15.29 -3.52 -2.04
C LEU A 58 -13.99 -2.74 -1.86
N PHE A 59 -13.55 -2.02 -2.91
CA PHE A 59 -12.36 -1.18 -2.83
C PHE A 59 -12.54 -0.05 -1.82
N VAL A 60 -13.67 0.66 -1.85
CA VAL A 60 -13.99 1.74 -0.90
C VAL A 60 -14.00 1.22 0.54
N ALA A 61 -14.68 0.09 0.80
CA ALA A 61 -14.70 -0.51 2.13
C ALA A 61 -13.28 -0.85 2.65
N LYS A 62 -12.40 -1.37 1.77
CA LYS A 62 -11.00 -1.63 2.13
C LYS A 62 -10.21 -0.34 2.35
N ALA A 63 -10.47 0.69 1.56
CA ALA A 63 -9.82 1.99 1.71
C ALA A 63 -10.22 2.68 3.02
N GLU A 64 -11.49 2.62 3.41
CA GLU A 64 -12.00 3.13 4.69
C GLU A 64 -11.31 2.44 5.87
N PHE A 65 -11.23 1.10 5.84
CA PHE A 65 -10.51 0.34 6.86
C PHE A 65 -9.02 0.71 6.89
N GLY A 66 -8.37 0.78 5.73
CA GLY A 66 -6.95 1.14 5.63
C GLY A 66 -6.66 2.55 6.14
N ALA A 67 -7.54 3.52 5.84
CA ALA A 67 -7.44 4.89 6.34
C ALA A 67 -7.59 4.94 7.86
N LYS A 68 -8.58 4.22 8.41
CA LYS A 68 -8.78 4.12 9.86
C LYS A 68 -7.57 3.48 10.55
N LEU A 69 -7.05 2.38 10.02
CA LEU A 69 -5.85 1.70 10.54
C LEU A 69 -4.63 2.62 10.54
N ALA A 70 -4.39 3.36 9.44
CA ALA A 70 -3.29 4.30 9.35
C ALA A 70 -3.44 5.44 10.37
N TYR A 71 -4.65 5.96 10.55
CA TYR A 71 -4.97 6.97 11.55
C TYR A 71 -4.73 6.47 12.97
N ASP A 72 -5.24 5.28 13.30
CA ASP A 72 -5.09 4.67 14.63
C ASP A 72 -3.59 4.43 14.94
N MET A 73 -2.81 3.91 13.99
CA MET A 73 -1.35 3.74 14.14
C MET A 73 -0.63 5.08 14.37
N MET A 74 -1.02 6.15 13.65
CA MET A 74 -0.42 7.48 13.87
C MET A 74 -0.74 8.00 15.27
N ARG A 75 -2.00 7.85 15.72
CA ARG A 75 -2.44 8.26 17.04
C ARG A 75 -1.75 7.48 18.17
N GLU A 76 -1.56 6.18 18.01
CA GLU A 76 -0.81 5.35 18.96
C GLU A 76 0.67 5.74 19.05
N ARG A 77 1.29 6.09 17.90
CA ARG A 77 2.67 6.58 17.87
C ARG A 77 2.83 7.96 18.48
N GLU A 78 1.84 8.85 18.34
CA GLU A 78 1.83 10.14 19.03
C GLU A 78 1.70 9.95 20.55
N ALA A 79 0.81 9.07 20.99
CA ALA A 79 0.66 8.72 22.40
C ALA A 79 1.93 8.05 22.98
N SER A 80 2.60 7.20 22.19
CA SER A 80 3.84 6.51 22.59
C SER A 80 5.10 7.38 22.44
N GLY A 81 5.09 8.37 21.54
CA GLY A 81 6.17 9.32 21.29
C GLY A 81 6.41 10.29 22.45
N LEU A 82 5.35 10.61 23.19
CA LEU A 82 5.44 11.31 24.48
C LEU A 82 6.12 10.45 25.56
N ALA A 83 6.03 9.12 25.48
CA ALA A 83 6.68 8.18 26.42
C ALA A 83 8.12 7.81 26.02
N THR A 84 8.51 7.97 24.76
CA THR A 84 9.82 7.54 24.21
C THR A 84 10.79 8.68 23.88
N SER A 85 10.42 9.94 24.15
CA SER A 85 11.35 11.08 24.10
C SER A 85 12.48 10.99 25.14
N SER A 86 12.54 9.92 25.93
CA SER A 86 13.53 9.63 26.97
C SER A 86 14.51 8.49 26.66
N LEU A 87 14.50 7.87 25.45
CA LEU A 87 15.39 6.73 25.16
C LEU A 87 16.28 6.96 23.92
N ASN A 88 17.45 7.52 24.23
CA ASN A 88 18.80 7.41 23.64
C ASN A 88 19.02 6.84 22.22
N LEU A 89 19.88 7.57 21.50
CA LEU A 89 20.61 7.18 20.28
C LEU A 89 21.39 5.87 20.47
N ASP A 90 21.40 5.00 19.44
CA ASP A 90 22.66 4.39 18.99
C ASP A 90 22.61 4.00 17.51
N GLN A 91 23.77 4.13 16.88
CA GLN A 91 24.08 4.14 15.46
C GLN A 91 24.97 2.92 15.18
N SER A 92 24.47 1.85 14.54
CA SER A 92 25.37 0.97 13.79
C SER A 92 24.71 -0.10 12.93
N LYS A 93 25.24 -0.26 11.71
CA LYS A 93 25.23 -1.45 10.83
C LYS A 93 23.92 -1.95 10.22
N GLY A 94 23.70 -1.49 8.98
CA GLY A 94 23.75 -2.31 7.76
C GLY A 94 23.16 -3.74 7.75
N ARG A 95 22.27 -3.95 6.76
CA ARG A 95 21.65 -5.19 6.27
C ARG A 95 20.34 -5.57 6.97
N VAL A 96 19.23 -5.12 6.37
CA VAL A 96 17.88 -5.56 6.74
C VAL A 96 17.72 -7.01 6.27
N ALA A 97 17.83 -7.95 7.21
CA ALA A 97 17.37 -9.32 6.99
C ALA A 97 15.84 -9.31 6.86
N PRO A 98 15.24 -10.06 5.92
CA PRO A 98 13.79 -10.17 5.83
C PRO A 98 13.24 -10.76 7.14
N ALA A 99 12.09 -10.24 7.59
CA ALA A 99 11.39 -10.75 8.76
C ALA A 99 11.06 -12.23 8.55
N LEU A 100 11.69 -13.09 9.35
CA LEU A 100 11.37 -14.50 9.41
C LEU A 100 10.01 -14.60 10.10
N LEU A 101 8.96 -14.85 9.30
CA LEU A 101 7.66 -15.19 9.85
C LEU A 101 7.78 -16.59 10.42
N GLU A 102 8.08 -16.68 11.72
CA GLU A 102 8.00 -17.92 12.46
C GLU A 102 6.51 -18.27 12.60
N ARG A 103 5.98 -18.84 11.53
CA ARG A 103 4.63 -19.38 11.51
C ARG A 103 4.71 -20.69 12.25
N ASP A 104 4.07 -20.72 13.42
CA ASP A 104 3.96 -21.88 14.30
C ASP A 104 3.61 -23.10 13.43
N SER A 105 4.62 -23.95 13.27
CA SER A 105 4.60 -25.02 12.29
C SER A 105 3.86 -26.16 12.94
N GLY A 106 2.74 -26.58 12.36
CA GLY A 106 2.12 -27.86 12.70
C GLY A 106 3.06 -29.05 12.45
N THR A 107 2.50 -30.21 12.13
CA THR A 107 3.18 -31.52 11.99
C THR A 107 4.36 -31.62 11.00
N LEU A 108 4.89 -30.52 10.48
CA LEU A 108 6.06 -30.46 9.61
C LEU A 108 7.34 -30.61 10.43
N THR A 109 8.09 -31.67 10.12
CA THR A 109 9.40 -31.91 10.72
C THR A 109 10.44 -30.96 10.13
N PRO A 110 11.58 -30.72 10.81
CA PRO A 110 12.64 -29.87 10.28
C PRO A 110 13.18 -30.31 8.91
N LEU A 111 13.15 -31.62 8.60
CA LEU A 111 13.54 -32.15 7.28
C LEU A 111 12.57 -31.72 6.17
N ASP A 112 11.27 -31.60 6.46
CA ASP A 112 10.25 -31.23 5.46
C ASP A 112 10.39 -29.76 5.01
N LYS A 113 11.16 -28.96 5.76
CA LYS A 113 11.42 -27.55 5.47
C LYS A 113 12.59 -27.35 4.52
N GLU A 114 13.35 -28.39 4.19
CA GLU A 114 14.43 -28.29 3.22
C GLU A 114 13.84 -28.31 1.80
N PRO A 115 13.99 -27.23 1.02
CA PRO A 115 13.48 -27.22 -0.35
C PRO A 115 14.28 -28.17 -1.23
N ASP A 116 13.62 -29.19 -1.76
CA ASP A 116 14.20 -30.25 -2.60
C ASP A 116 14.87 -29.72 -3.88
N TRP A 117 14.47 -28.52 -4.34
CA TRP A 117 15.04 -27.84 -5.50
C TRP A 117 16.44 -27.25 -5.26
N ARG A 118 16.92 -27.18 -4.02
CA ARG A 118 18.15 -26.46 -3.67
C ARG A 118 19.44 -27.27 -3.84
N GLY A 119 19.34 -28.49 -4.38
CA GLY A 119 20.47 -29.37 -4.73
C GLY A 119 21.24 -29.85 -3.50
N LYS A 120 21.76 -31.09 -3.56
CA LYS A 120 22.54 -31.64 -2.44
C LYS A 120 23.83 -30.82 -2.28
N HIS A 121 24.00 -30.20 -1.11
CA HIS A 121 25.23 -29.50 -0.79
C HIS A 121 26.34 -30.54 -0.56
N LEU A 122 27.08 -30.87 -1.62
CA LEU A 122 28.27 -31.70 -1.51
C LEU A 122 29.31 -30.92 -0.67
N THR A 123 29.38 -31.25 0.62
CA THR A 123 30.45 -30.80 1.51
C THR A 123 31.77 -31.31 0.95
N LYS A 124 32.54 -30.40 0.34
CA LYS A 124 33.89 -30.66 -0.13
C LYS A 124 34.82 -30.72 1.09
N ASN A 125 34.88 -31.87 1.74
CA ASN A 125 35.90 -32.17 2.73
C ASN A 125 37.09 -32.83 2.02
N GLY A 126 38.21 -32.10 2.04
CA GLY A 126 39.61 -32.54 2.04
C GLY A 126 40.06 -33.70 1.14
N VAL A 127 40.98 -33.39 0.22
CA VAL A 127 42.36 -33.90 0.21
C VAL A 127 43.27 -32.75 -0.22
#